data_AF-A0A151QHG1-F1
#
_entry.id   AF-A0A151QHG1-F1
#
_cell.length_a   1.000
_cell.length_b   1.000
_cell.length_c   1.000
_cell.angle_alpha   90.00
_cell.angle_beta   90.00
_cell.angle_gamma   90.00
#
_symmetry.space_group_name_H-M   'P 1'
#
loop_
_entity.id
_entity.type
_entity.pdbx_description
1 polymer ?
#
loop_
_entity_poly.entity_id
_entity_poly.type
_entity_poly.pdbx_seq_one_letter_code
_entity_poly.pdbx_strand_id
1 'polypeptide(L)'
;MSKPKLNNWVYRYIQSAVNNALHLEYAIRAAESLYPKQMIYLNLLKEELIAYWLNKSKTLSEIEELKLIDISFDRLQFHSIIIRRNDIYLRFNSSLRVELEKLYDEFIDKYFDIEIAPFKLFRAVDLACGNNILSMYNEAKRCMDISKDLVLKPKDDFELDREYVIREPVHVHPALTFCGSDHFTYEGKFGAYFNLKYDLSAEDLFFTMREFMYQYASWCNADLKLGRWNSRSLVNYYFDNEFFDCGANEVKAPNGLLGPILGLYCYDKRERQKLKPKVAINETTKIHKFTFETMQKRYKNTRKKISQYKNKFKNFPDYY
;
A
#
# COMPACT_ATOMS: atom_id res chain seq x y z
N MET A 1 -24.98 7.08 -19.35
CA MET A 1 -23.64 6.48 -19.17
C MET A 1 -23.76 4.96 -19.27
N SER A 2 -23.08 4.32 -20.22
CA SER A 2 -23.17 2.86 -20.42
C SER A 2 -22.50 2.11 -19.27
N LYS A 3 -23.19 1.14 -18.66
CA LYS A 3 -22.65 0.27 -17.60
C LYS A 3 -21.31 -0.35 -18.04
N PRO A 4 -20.26 -0.35 -17.19
CA PRO A 4 -18.98 -0.97 -17.53
C PRO A 4 -19.19 -2.46 -17.89
N LYS A 5 -18.57 -2.91 -18.99
CA LYS A 5 -18.51 -4.33 -19.38
C LYS A 5 -17.57 -5.07 -18.41
N LEU A 6 -17.87 -6.32 -18.05
CA LEU A 6 -17.18 -7.11 -17.01
C LEU A 6 -15.65 -7.22 -17.28
N ASN A 7 -15.27 -7.34 -18.55
CA ASN A 7 -13.87 -7.32 -19.03
C ASN A 7 -13.09 -6.04 -18.65
N ASN A 8 -13.78 -4.90 -18.51
CA ASN A 8 -13.18 -3.66 -18.05
C ASN A 8 -12.95 -3.66 -16.54
N TRP A 9 -13.61 -4.53 -15.76
CA TRP A 9 -13.56 -4.44 -14.30
C TRP A 9 -12.28 -5.07 -13.73
N VAL A 10 -11.93 -6.30 -14.11
CA VAL A 10 -10.64 -6.94 -13.73
C VAL A 10 -9.45 -6.10 -14.19
N TYR A 11 -9.52 -5.61 -15.43
CA TYR A 11 -8.47 -4.76 -15.98
C TYR A 11 -8.38 -3.41 -15.24
N ARG A 12 -9.51 -2.75 -14.93
CA ARG A 12 -9.50 -1.50 -14.16
C ARG A 12 -9.02 -1.70 -12.74
N TYR A 13 -9.39 -2.82 -12.11
CA TYR A 13 -8.90 -3.20 -10.80
C TYR A 13 -7.38 -3.31 -10.79
N ILE A 14 -6.81 -4.13 -11.67
CA ILE A 14 -5.35 -4.33 -11.71
C ILE A 14 -4.62 -3.05 -12.11
N GLN A 15 -5.21 -2.24 -12.99
CA GLN A 15 -4.67 -0.94 -13.35
C GLN A 15 -4.63 0.00 -12.14
N SER A 16 -5.70 0.04 -11.33
CA SER A 16 -5.74 0.79 -10.08
C SER A 16 -4.69 0.28 -9.08
N ALA A 17 -4.67 -1.03 -8.82
CA ALA A 17 -3.76 -1.65 -7.87
C ALA A 17 -2.28 -1.41 -8.24
N VAL A 18 -1.93 -1.53 -9.52
CA VAL A 18 -0.58 -1.23 -10.01
C VAL A 18 -0.27 0.26 -9.89
N ASN A 19 -1.18 1.17 -10.27
CA ASN A 19 -0.94 2.61 -10.13
C ASN A 19 -0.67 2.97 -8.67
N ASN A 20 -1.46 2.44 -7.72
CA ASN A 20 -1.26 2.66 -6.29
C ASN A 20 0.07 2.06 -5.81
N ALA A 21 0.38 0.81 -6.18
CA ALA A 21 1.62 0.15 -5.79
C ALA A 21 2.87 0.87 -6.33
N LEU A 22 2.85 1.40 -7.56
CA LEU A 22 4.01 2.09 -8.15
C LEU A 22 4.47 3.28 -7.30
N HIS A 23 3.54 4.06 -6.74
CA HIS A 23 3.86 5.17 -5.84
C HIS A 23 4.65 4.70 -4.61
N LEU A 24 4.22 3.59 -3.99
CA LEU A 24 4.94 2.95 -2.88
C LEU A 24 6.32 2.47 -3.31
N GLU A 25 6.42 1.80 -4.45
CA GLU A 25 7.70 1.24 -4.91
C GLU A 25 8.73 2.34 -5.21
N TYR A 26 8.32 3.47 -5.80
CA TYR A 26 9.22 4.62 -5.98
C TYR A 26 9.64 5.22 -4.65
N ALA A 27 8.71 5.33 -3.69
CA ALA A 27 8.98 5.84 -2.36
C ALA A 27 10.01 4.97 -1.63
N ILE A 28 9.88 3.64 -1.68
CA ILE A 28 10.83 2.69 -1.08
C ILE A 28 12.24 2.93 -1.64
N ARG A 29 12.41 2.98 -2.98
CA ARG A 29 13.75 3.18 -3.58
C ARG A 29 14.32 4.56 -3.29
N ALA A 30 13.46 5.57 -3.14
CA ALA A 30 13.89 6.89 -2.70
C ALA A 30 14.35 6.87 -1.23
N ALA A 31 13.62 6.17 -0.36
CA ALA A 31 13.94 5.99 1.06
C ALA A 31 15.25 5.22 1.25
N GLU A 32 15.43 4.09 0.56
CA GLU A 32 16.67 3.29 0.58
C GLU A 32 17.90 4.11 0.21
N SER A 33 17.74 5.10 -0.67
CA SER A 33 18.84 5.96 -1.08
C SER A 33 19.11 7.14 -0.14
N LEU A 34 18.10 7.64 0.57
CA LEU A 34 18.23 8.82 1.44
C LEU A 34 18.48 8.44 2.89
N TYR A 35 17.86 7.36 3.35
CA TYR A 35 17.85 6.88 4.73
C TYR A 35 18.30 5.41 4.82
N PRO A 36 19.47 5.02 4.26
CA PRO A 36 19.85 3.62 4.15
C PRO A 36 19.94 2.91 5.51
N LYS A 37 20.48 3.58 6.54
CA LYS A 37 20.57 3.02 7.90
C LYS A 37 19.19 2.78 8.50
N GLN A 38 18.30 3.74 8.36
CA GLN A 38 16.95 3.65 8.91
C GLN A 38 16.10 2.59 8.19
N MET A 39 16.28 2.42 6.88
CA MET A 39 15.65 1.31 6.15
C MET A 39 16.20 -0.06 6.57
N ILE A 40 17.46 -0.15 6.99
CA ILE A 40 18.02 -1.38 7.61
C ILE A 40 17.35 -1.62 8.97
N TYR A 41 17.28 -0.62 9.84
CA TYR A 41 16.60 -0.75 11.14
C TYR A 41 15.12 -1.12 11.00
N LEU A 42 14.41 -0.54 10.04
CA LEU A 42 13.03 -0.91 9.76
C LEU A 42 12.88 -2.38 9.33
N ASN A 43 13.81 -2.91 8.54
CA ASN A 43 13.81 -4.32 8.17
C ASN A 43 14.19 -5.24 9.34
N LEU A 44 15.13 -4.84 10.18
CA LEU A 44 15.48 -5.58 11.41
C LEU A 44 14.28 -5.62 12.37
N LEU A 45 13.61 -4.49 12.58
CA LEU A 45 12.39 -4.44 13.41
C LEU A 45 11.32 -5.40 12.88
N LYS A 46 11.12 -5.46 11.56
CA LYS A 46 10.21 -6.46 10.94
C LYS A 46 10.62 -7.89 11.29
N GLU A 47 11.91 -8.24 11.20
CA GLU A 47 12.42 -9.57 11.54
C GLU A 47 12.22 -9.89 13.03
N GLU A 48 12.45 -8.92 13.91
CA GLU A 48 12.20 -9.07 15.35
C GLU A 48 10.70 -9.25 15.67
N LEU A 49 9.81 -8.53 14.97
CA LEU A 49 8.36 -8.71 15.12
C LEU A 49 7.91 -10.10 14.66
N ILE A 50 8.51 -10.66 13.59
CA ILE A 50 8.27 -12.06 13.21
C ILE A 50 8.70 -12.99 14.33
N ALA A 51 9.91 -12.80 14.87
CA ALA A 51 10.42 -13.62 15.97
C ALA A 51 9.54 -13.53 17.23
N TYR A 52 9.02 -12.34 17.56
CA TYR A 52 8.07 -12.14 18.65
C TYR A 52 6.85 -13.06 18.51
N TRP A 53 6.20 -13.05 17.33
CA TRP A 53 5.01 -13.89 17.11
C TRP A 53 5.32 -15.39 17.11
N LEU A 54 6.47 -15.79 16.54
CA LEU A 54 6.94 -17.17 16.62
C LEU A 54 7.14 -17.62 18.08
N ASN A 55 7.72 -16.76 18.93
CA ASN A 55 7.88 -17.02 20.36
C ASN A 55 6.55 -17.13 21.11
N LYS A 56 5.47 -16.54 20.57
CA LYS A 56 4.09 -16.68 21.06
C LYS A 56 3.36 -17.89 20.47
N SER A 57 4.12 -18.87 19.98
CA SER A 57 3.61 -20.11 19.40
C SER A 57 2.73 -19.91 18.16
N LYS A 58 2.92 -18.80 17.43
CA LYS A 58 2.34 -18.65 16.09
C LYS A 58 3.22 -19.30 15.05
N THR A 59 2.60 -19.91 14.05
CA THR A 59 3.28 -20.39 12.85
C THR A 59 3.47 -19.25 11.84
N LEU A 60 4.38 -19.41 10.89
CA LEU A 60 4.53 -18.46 9.78
C LEU A 60 3.23 -18.30 8.97
N SER A 61 2.48 -19.40 8.80
CA SER A 61 1.19 -19.40 8.11
C SER A 61 0.17 -18.54 8.87
N GLU A 62 0.07 -18.68 10.20
CA GLU A 62 -0.83 -17.85 11.01
C GLU A 62 -0.40 -16.37 11.00
N ILE A 63 0.91 -16.09 11.03
CA ILE A 63 1.43 -14.72 10.94
C ILE A 63 0.99 -14.06 9.63
N GLU A 64 1.03 -14.80 8.52
CA GLU A 64 0.63 -14.31 7.20
C GLU A 64 -0.90 -14.21 7.03
N GLU A 65 -1.64 -15.22 7.48
CA GLU A 65 -3.11 -15.30 7.39
C GLU A 65 -3.76 -14.20 8.24
N LEU A 66 -3.30 -14.04 9.48
CA LEU A 66 -3.82 -13.03 10.41
C LEU A 66 -3.19 -11.65 10.21
N LYS A 67 -2.24 -11.50 9.26
CA LYS A 67 -1.53 -10.25 8.97
C LYS A 67 -0.85 -9.64 10.20
N LEU A 68 -0.29 -10.49 11.08
CA LEU A 68 0.22 -10.06 12.39
C LEU A 68 1.33 -9.01 12.27
N ILE A 69 2.17 -9.08 11.24
CA ILE A 69 3.22 -8.07 11.02
C ILE A 69 2.64 -6.70 10.66
N ASP A 70 1.64 -6.66 9.77
CA ASP A 70 0.96 -5.42 9.41
C ASP A 70 0.31 -4.79 10.65
N ILE A 71 -0.40 -5.58 11.43
CA ILE A 71 -1.08 -5.11 12.64
C ILE A 71 -0.08 -4.67 13.73
N SER A 72 1.06 -5.36 13.88
CA SER A 72 2.13 -4.94 14.79
C SER A 72 2.68 -3.56 14.43
N PHE A 73 2.97 -3.33 13.15
CA PHE A 73 3.43 -2.01 12.70
C PHE A 73 2.36 -0.94 12.82
N ASP A 74 1.10 -1.27 12.51
CA ASP A 74 -0.02 -0.34 12.70
C ASP A 74 -0.16 0.05 14.18
N ARG A 75 0.01 -0.93 15.10
CA ARG A 75 0.00 -0.69 16.54
C ARG A 75 1.13 0.25 16.96
N LEU A 76 2.35 0.05 16.46
CA LEU A 76 3.51 0.90 16.77
C LEU A 76 3.36 2.32 16.18
N GLN A 77 2.88 2.43 14.94
CA GLN A 77 2.81 3.69 14.22
C GLN A 77 1.57 4.54 14.57
N PHE A 78 0.42 3.91 14.81
CA PHE A 78 -0.86 4.59 14.98
C PHE A 78 -1.53 4.35 16.32
N HIS A 79 -1.02 3.42 17.12
CA HIS A 79 -1.72 2.92 18.31
C HIS A 79 -3.13 2.37 17.95
N SER A 80 -3.32 1.92 16.72
CA SER A 80 -4.58 1.39 16.20
C SER A 80 -4.32 0.35 15.11
N ILE A 81 -5.33 -0.41 14.71
CA ILE A 81 -5.22 -1.38 13.62
C ILE A 81 -5.82 -0.75 12.36
N ILE A 82 -5.10 -0.83 11.23
CA ILE A 82 -5.53 -0.25 9.95
C ILE A 82 -5.90 -1.36 8.97
N ILE A 83 -7.16 -1.36 8.52
CA ILE A 83 -7.69 -2.44 7.68
C ILE A 83 -7.33 -2.16 6.22
N ARG A 84 -6.65 -3.08 5.51
CA ARG A 84 -6.49 -2.91 4.06
C ARG A 84 -7.82 -3.11 3.35
N ARG A 85 -7.96 -2.51 2.15
CA ARG A 85 -9.17 -2.58 1.30
C ARG A 85 -9.69 -3.99 1.03
N ASN A 86 -8.81 -4.99 1.04
CA ASN A 86 -9.16 -6.40 0.81
C ASN A 86 -9.38 -7.21 2.11
N ASP A 87 -9.11 -6.65 3.29
CA ASP A 87 -9.02 -7.37 4.57
C ASP A 87 -10.21 -7.09 5.51
N ILE A 88 -11.36 -6.67 4.98
CA ILE A 88 -12.56 -6.17 5.71
C ILE A 88 -13.14 -7.16 6.76
N TYR A 89 -12.68 -8.41 6.80
CA TYR A 89 -13.23 -9.46 7.65
C TYR A 89 -12.29 -9.98 8.76
N LEU A 90 -11.17 -9.33 9.04
CA LEU A 90 -10.31 -9.73 10.15
C LEU A 90 -11.05 -9.58 11.50
N ARG A 91 -11.31 -10.72 12.17
CA ARG A 91 -11.92 -10.74 13.51
C ARG A 91 -10.83 -10.79 14.57
N PHE A 92 -10.77 -9.76 15.40
CA PHE A 92 -9.85 -9.67 16.52
C PHE A 92 -10.50 -10.22 17.79
N ASN A 93 -9.84 -11.16 18.47
CA ASN A 93 -10.24 -11.60 19.80
C ASN A 93 -9.53 -10.76 20.89
N SER A 94 -10.03 -10.84 22.12
CA SER A 94 -9.47 -10.09 23.25
C SER A 94 -8.02 -10.46 23.59
N SER A 95 -7.61 -11.71 23.35
CA SER A 95 -6.24 -12.16 23.62
C SER A 95 -5.23 -11.51 22.67
N LEU A 96 -5.57 -11.36 21.39
CA LEU A 96 -4.70 -10.66 20.42
C LEU A 96 -4.51 -9.19 20.81
N ARG A 97 -5.55 -8.52 21.34
CA ARG A 97 -5.43 -7.14 21.83
C ARG A 97 -4.41 -7.04 22.98
N VAL A 98 -4.50 -7.93 23.97
CA VAL A 98 -3.55 -7.95 25.11
C VAL A 98 -2.12 -8.20 24.63
N GLU A 99 -1.91 -9.08 23.65
CA GLU A 99 -0.56 -9.34 23.11
C GLU A 99 -0.03 -8.17 22.27
N LEU A 100 -0.90 -7.39 21.62
CA LEU A 100 -0.53 -6.16 20.92
C LEU A 100 -0.16 -5.03 21.87
N GLU A 101 -0.77 -4.95 23.06
CA GLU A 101 -0.35 -4.00 24.11
C GLU A 101 1.07 -4.31 24.57
N LYS A 102 1.36 -5.58 24.90
CA LYS A 102 2.70 -6.01 25.32
C LYS A 102 3.74 -5.76 24.22
N LEU A 103 3.37 -6.04 22.97
CA LEU A 103 4.22 -5.76 21.82
C LEU A 103 4.53 -4.25 21.70
N TYR A 104 3.52 -3.40 21.89
CA TYR A 104 3.74 -1.95 21.89
C TYR A 104 4.77 -1.57 22.95
N ASP A 105 4.57 -1.98 24.20
CA ASP A 105 5.49 -1.64 25.31
C ASP A 105 6.93 -2.13 25.05
N GLU A 106 7.11 -3.28 24.40
CA GLU A 106 8.42 -3.87 24.11
C GLU A 106 9.16 -3.20 22.93
N PHE A 107 8.42 -2.74 21.91
CA PHE A 107 9.00 -2.32 20.63
C PHE A 107 8.88 -0.83 20.33
N ILE A 108 8.15 -0.06 21.14
CA ILE A 108 7.86 1.35 20.84
C ILE A 108 9.12 2.21 20.76
N ASP A 109 10.08 2.03 21.65
CA ASP A 109 11.34 2.80 21.63
C ASP A 109 12.15 2.51 20.36
N LYS A 110 12.26 1.22 19.98
CA LYS A 110 12.93 0.81 18.73
C LYS A 110 12.25 1.39 17.50
N TYR A 111 10.93 1.51 17.53
CA TYR A 111 10.18 2.13 16.44
C TYR A 111 10.44 3.64 16.37
N PHE A 112 10.41 4.35 17.51
CA PHE A 112 10.66 5.79 17.56
C PHE A 112 12.08 6.18 17.17
N ASP A 113 13.07 5.30 17.36
CA ASP A 113 14.43 5.51 16.86
C ASP A 113 14.52 5.55 15.31
N ILE A 114 13.48 5.10 14.60
CA ILE A 114 13.43 5.09 13.13
C ILE A 114 12.89 6.41 12.58
N GLU A 115 13.80 7.35 12.34
CA GLU A 115 13.46 8.65 11.78
C GLU A 115 13.56 8.66 10.24
N ILE A 116 12.43 8.41 9.55
CA ILE A 116 12.35 8.51 8.08
C ILE A 116 11.15 9.34 7.62
N ALA A 117 11.41 10.38 6.81
CA ALA A 117 10.37 11.24 6.24
C ALA A 117 9.24 10.47 5.49
N PRO A 118 9.51 9.35 4.77
CA PRO A 118 8.46 8.53 4.16
C PRO A 118 7.34 8.04 5.11
N PHE A 119 7.58 7.93 6.43
CA PHE A 119 6.51 7.60 7.40
C PHE A 119 5.40 8.65 7.45
N LYS A 120 5.65 9.86 6.95
CA LYS A 120 4.66 10.92 6.77
C LYS A 120 3.68 10.66 5.61
N LEU A 121 3.90 9.64 4.78
CA LEU A 121 3.02 9.34 3.64
C LEU A 121 2.64 7.87 3.53
N PHE A 122 3.47 6.96 4.05
CA PHE A 122 3.33 5.52 3.89
C PHE A 122 3.50 4.81 5.22
N ARG A 123 2.79 3.68 5.37
CA ARG A 123 2.91 2.89 6.60
C ARG A 123 4.30 2.29 6.71
N ALA A 124 4.77 2.14 7.93
CA ALA A 124 6.07 1.52 8.21
C ALA A 124 6.15 0.12 7.59
N VAL A 125 5.09 -0.69 7.73
CA VAL A 125 5.04 -2.03 7.12
C VAL A 125 5.06 -2.00 5.58
N ASP A 126 4.41 -1.01 4.97
CA ASP A 126 4.37 -0.89 3.50
C ASP A 126 5.78 -0.59 2.97
N LEU A 127 6.53 0.26 3.66
CA LEU A 127 7.93 0.55 3.32
C LEU A 127 8.88 -0.62 3.63
N ALA A 128 8.63 -1.37 4.71
CA ALA A 128 9.44 -2.51 5.13
C ALA A 128 9.27 -3.75 4.23
N CYS A 129 8.10 -3.90 3.63
CA CYS A 129 7.75 -5.11 2.90
C CYS A 129 7.61 -4.91 1.39
N GLY A 130 7.10 -3.77 0.94
CA GLY A 130 6.88 -3.46 -0.49
C GLY A 130 6.21 -4.59 -1.29
N ASN A 131 6.38 -4.54 -2.61
CA ASN A 131 6.03 -5.63 -3.52
C ASN A 131 7.28 -6.35 -4.02
N ASN A 132 7.17 -7.65 -4.22
CA ASN A 132 8.08 -8.34 -5.13
C ASN A 132 7.74 -7.91 -6.57
N ILE A 133 8.63 -7.12 -7.18
CA ILE A 133 8.40 -6.54 -8.52
C ILE A 133 8.15 -7.59 -9.60
N LEU A 134 8.80 -8.76 -9.52
CA LEU A 134 8.60 -9.83 -10.50
C LEU A 134 7.25 -10.53 -10.28
N SER A 135 6.87 -10.77 -9.03
CA SER A 135 5.53 -11.30 -8.72
C SER A 135 4.44 -10.33 -9.15
N MET A 136 4.62 -9.03 -8.89
CA MET A 136 3.70 -7.97 -9.34
C MET A 136 3.59 -7.93 -10.87
N TYR A 137 4.70 -8.08 -11.60
CA TYR A 137 4.69 -8.21 -13.06
C TYR A 137 3.90 -9.42 -13.55
N ASN A 138 4.15 -10.59 -12.96
CA ASN A 138 3.48 -11.84 -13.33
C ASN A 138 1.98 -11.75 -13.07
N GLU A 139 1.58 -11.16 -11.95
CA GLU A 139 0.18 -10.98 -11.59
C GLU A 139 -0.53 -9.98 -12.51
N ALA A 140 0.11 -8.85 -12.81
CA ALA A 140 -0.40 -7.89 -13.78
C ALA A 140 -0.55 -8.52 -15.17
N LYS A 141 0.41 -9.33 -15.60
CA LYS A 141 0.36 -10.06 -16.88
C LYS A 141 -0.76 -11.09 -16.89
N ARG A 142 -0.90 -11.89 -15.83
CA ARG A 142 -1.97 -12.89 -15.66
C ARG A 142 -3.35 -12.22 -15.77
N CYS A 143 -3.56 -11.12 -15.06
CA CYS A 143 -4.80 -10.36 -15.12
C CYS A 143 -5.07 -9.77 -16.51
N MET A 144 -4.04 -9.27 -17.21
CA MET A 144 -4.17 -8.81 -18.59
C MET A 144 -4.62 -9.94 -19.53
N ASP A 145 -4.08 -11.13 -19.38
CA ASP A 145 -4.44 -12.27 -20.23
C ASP A 145 -5.86 -12.77 -19.92
N ILE A 146 -6.23 -12.89 -18.64
CA ILE A 146 -7.60 -13.18 -18.20
C ILE A 146 -8.59 -12.14 -18.75
N SER A 147 -8.25 -10.85 -18.71
CA SER A 147 -9.14 -9.79 -19.19
C SER A 147 -9.45 -9.90 -20.69
N LYS A 148 -8.49 -10.41 -21.49
CA LYS A 148 -8.72 -10.68 -22.92
C LYS A 148 -9.66 -11.86 -23.11
N ASP A 149 -9.47 -12.93 -22.33
CA ASP A 149 -10.30 -14.13 -22.39
C ASP A 149 -11.74 -13.88 -21.91
N LEU A 150 -11.92 -12.96 -20.95
CA LEU A 150 -13.25 -12.53 -20.47
C LEU A 150 -14.06 -11.75 -21.49
N VAL A 151 -13.44 -11.20 -22.54
CA VAL A 151 -14.16 -10.63 -23.69
C VAL A 151 -14.98 -11.73 -24.39
N LEU A 152 -14.56 -12.99 -24.26
CA LEU A 152 -15.10 -14.15 -24.98
C LEU A 152 -16.09 -14.99 -24.14
N LYS A 153 -16.25 -14.72 -22.83
CA LYS A 153 -17.12 -15.50 -21.93
C LYS A 153 -18.40 -14.74 -21.52
N PRO A 154 -19.53 -15.44 -21.28
CA PRO A 154 -20.73 -14.86 -20.67
C PRO A 154 -20.45 -14.26 -19.28
N LYS A 155 -21.23 -13.25 -18.88
CA LYS A 155 -21.01 -12.50 -17.63
C LYS A 155 -21.15 -13.32 -16.35
N ASP A 156 -21.91 -14.42 -16.42
CA ASP A 156 -22.34 -15.18 -15.25
C ASP A 156 -21.37 -16.33 -14.91
N ASP A 157 -20.34 -16.55 -15.75
CA ASP A 157 -19.41 -17.69 -15.64
C ASP A 157 -18.09 -17.35 -14.91
N PHE A 158 -17.98 -16.20 -14.24
CA PHE A 158 -16.72 -15.77 -13.64
C PHE A 158 -16.81 -15.47 -12.16
N GLU A 159 -16.21 -16.34 -11.35
CA GLU A 159 -15.91 -16.08 -9.95
C GLU A 159 -14.64 -15.24 -9.85
N LEU A 160 -14.79 -14.03 -9.30
CA LEU A 160 -13.66 -13.16 -8.98
C LEU A 160 -13.09 -13.60 -7.63
N ASP A 161 -12.19 -14.57 -7.65
CA ASP A 161 -11.38 -14.85 -6.47
C ASP A 161 -10.55 -13.61 -6.13
N ARG A 162 -10.69 -13.14 -4.89
CA ARG A 162 -10.09 -11.89 -4.38
C ARG A 162 -8.57 -12.00 -4.15
N GLU A 163 -7.92 -13.04 -4.65
CA GLU A 163 -6.49 -13.33 -4.49
C GLU A 163 -5.59 -12.41 -5.35
N TYR A 164 -5.92 -11.13 -5.46
CA TYR A 164 -5.05 -10.20 -6.17
C TYR A 164 -3.90 -9.77 -5.27
N VAL A 165 -2.73 -10.37 -5.53
CA VAL A 165 -1.53 -10.37 -4.65
C VAL A 165 -0.76 -9.03 -4.64
N ILE A 166 -1.26 -7.96 -5.29
CA ILE A 166 -0.55 -6.68 -5.31
C ILE A 166 -0.79 -5.91 -4.01
N ARG A 167 0.29 -5.61 -3.29
CA ARG A 167 0.26 -4.77 -2.10
C ARG A 167 0.06 -3.31 -2.49
N GLU A 168 -1.15 -2.80 -2.28
CA GLU A 168 -1.44 -1.38 -2.39
C GLU A 168 -0.99 -0.64 -1.11
N PRO A 169 -0.34 0.53 -1.21
CA PRO A 169 -0.04 1.33 -0.03
C PRO A 169 -1.33 1.79 0.65
N VAL A 170 -1.30 1.80 1.97
CA VAL A 170 -2.21 2.64 2.75
C VAL A 170 -1.52 3.97 2.94
N HIS A 171 -2.11 5.02 2.36
CA HIS A 171 -1.59 6.38 2.51
C HIS A 171 -1.81 6.84 3.95
N VAL A 172 -0.69 7.10 4.65
CA VAL A 172 -0.73 7.42 6.06
C VAL A 172 -1.35 8.77 6.30
N HIS A 173 -2.13 8.83 7.37
CA HIS A 173 -2.61 10.06 7.94
C HIS A 173 -2.03 10.22 9.35
N PRO A 174 -1.52 11.40 9.71
CA PRO A 174 -1.29 11.77 11.10
C PRO A 174 -2.53 11.69 12.00
N ALA A 175 -3.73 11.66 11.44
CA ALA A 175 -4.99 11.52 12.16
C ALA A 175 -5.71 10.19 11.89
N LEU A 176 -4.99 9.22 11.29
CA LEU A 176 -5.30 7.79 11.45
C LEU A 176 -4.80 7.25 12.79
N THR A 177 -4.11 8.07 13.61
CA THR A 177 -4.24 7.91 15.07
C THR A 177 -5.71 8.15 15.37
N PHE A 178 -6.49 7.07 15.31
CA PHE A 178 -7.91 7.08 15.58
C PHE A 178 -8.13 7.82 16.89
N CYS A 179 -9.16 8.65 16.91
CA CYS A 179 -9.73 9.21 18.13
C CYS A 179 -9.91 8.09 19.15
N GLY A 180 -8.99 8.05 20.11
CA GLY A 180 -8.80 6.94 21.03
C GLY A 180 -7.78 7.25 22.12
N SER A 181 -7.38 8.52 22.31
CA SER A 181 -7.10 8.93 23.68
C SER A 181 -8.46 8.98 24.37
N ASP A 182 -8.63 8.30 25.50
CA ASP A 182 -9.84 8.26 26.33
C ASP A 182 -10.30 9.65 26.87
N HIS A 183 -9.84 10.74 26.26
CA HIS A 183 -9.84 12.10 26.81
C HIS A 183 -10.38 13.18 25.86
N PHE A 184 -10.89 12.85 24.67
CA PHE A 184 -11.44 13.88 23.78
C PHE A 184 -12.92 13.67 23.44
N THR A 185 -13.78 14.15 24.33
CA THR A 185 -15.22 14.33 24.11
C THR A 185 -15.51 15.82 23.94
N TYR A 186 -15.81 16.25 22.72
CA TYR A 186 -16.49 17.53 22.52
C TYR A 186 -17.99 17.24 22.67
N GLU A 187 -18.60 17.75 23.74
CA GLU A 187 -20.06 17.64 24.00
C GLU A 187 -20.63 16.21 24.08
N GLY A 188 -19.85 15.22 24.52
CA GLY A 188 -20.33 13.83 24.66
C GLY A 188 -20.63 13.13 23.33
N LYS A 189 -20.14 13.67 22.20
CA LYS A 189 -20.18 13.03 20.88
C LYS A 189 -18.78 12.54 20.50
N PHE A 190 -18.70 11.31 20.02
CA PHE A 190 -17.51 10.82 19.34
C PHE A 190 -17.34 11.59 18.03
N GLY A 191 -16.19 12.23 17.85
CA GLY A 191 -15.84 12.96 16.63
C GLY A 191 -14.47 12.50 16.13
N ALA A 192 -14.34 12.35 14.81
CA ALA A 192 -13.06 12.07 14.16
C ALA A 192 -12.51 13.37 13.57
N TYR A 193 -11.24 13.71 13.88
CA TYR A 193 -10.62 14.96 13.44
C TYR A 193 -9.57 14.69 12.36
N PHE A 194 -9.69 15.38 11.22
CA PHE A 194 -8.66 15.40 10.20
C PHE A 194 -7.62 16.48 10.57
N ASN A 195 -6.60 16.13 11.35
CA ASN A 195 -5.52 17.05 11.72
C ASN A 195 -4.25 16.77 10.91
N LEU A 196 -3.81 17.76 10.14
CA LEU A 196 -2.56 17.69 9.40
C LEU A 196 -1.42 18.17 10.32
N LYS A 197 -0.55 17.26 10.74
CA LYS A 197 0.68 17.61 11.49
C LYS A 197 1.76 18.25 10.61
N TYR A 198 1.60 18.23 9.29
CA TYR A 198 2.55 18.77 8.32
C TYR A 198 1.84 19.13 7.02
N ASP A 199 2.47 20.02 6.26
CA ASP A 199 1.99 20.43 4.95
C ASP A 199 2.09 19.29 3.93
N LEU A 200 0.99 19.07 3.21
CA LEU A 200 0.89 18.09 2.14
C LEU A 200 0.64 18.79 0.80
N SER A 201 1.13 18.18 -0.28
CA SER A 201 0.69 18.59 -1.62
C SER A 201 -0.81 18.31 -1.78
N ALA A 202 -1.50 19.02 -2.68
CA ALA A 202 -2.92 18.80 -2.94
C ALA A 202 -3.23 17.33 -3.32
N GLU A 203 -2.31 16.68 -4.03
CA GLU A 203 -2.41 15.27 -4.40
C GLU A 203 -2.32 14.35 -3.18
N ASP A 204 -1.34 14.56 -2.30
CA ASP A 204 -1.20 13.76 -1.08
C ASP A 204 -2.35 13.98 -0.11
N LEU A 205 -2.79 15.23 0.04
CA LEU A 205 -3.94 15.58 0.87
C LEU A 205 -5.18 14.81 0.40
N PHE A 206 -5.42 14.76 -0.92
CA PHE A 206 -6.53 14.00 -1.48
C PHE A 206 -6.42 12.50 -1.20
N PHE A 207 -5.23 11.90 -1.34
CA PHE A 207 -5.02 10.49 -1.00
C PHE A 207 -5.24 10.21 0.49
N THR A 208 -4.71 11.05 1.37
CA THR A 208 -4.87 10.93 2.82
C THR A 208 -6.33 11.09 3.26
N MET A 209 -7.07 12.05 2.69
CA MET A 209 -8.50 12.23 2.96
C MET A 209 -9.33 11.03 2.52
N ARG A 210 -9.02 10.44 1.37
CA ARG A 210 -9.70 9.23 0.88
C ARG A 210 -9.48 8.05 1.81
N GLU A 211 -8.23 7.83 2.21
CA GLU A 211 -7.90 6.72 3.11
C GLU A 211 -8.57 6.88 4.48
N PHE A 212 -8.58 8.10 5.04
CA PHE A 212 -9.31 8.41 6.26
C PHE A 212 -10.80 8.00 6.18
N MET A 213 -11.47 8.40 5.10
CA MET A 213 -12.89 8.11 4.91
C MET A 213 -13.15 6.60 4.76
N TYR A 214 -12.26 5.88 4.09
CA TYR A 214 -12.32 4.42 3.98
C TYR A 214 -12.16 3.74 5.35
N GLN A 215 -11.17 4.15 6.15
CA GLN A 215 -10.93 3.59 7.48
C GLN A 215 -12.08 3.90 8.45
N TYR A 216 -12.63 5.11 8.40
CA TYR A 216 -13.82 5.47 9.17
C TYR A 216 -15.04 4.61 8.79
N ALA A 217 -15.29 4.44 7.49
CA ALA A 217 -16.40 3.61 7.03
C ALA A 217 -16.22 2.12 7.37
N SER A 218 -14.98 1.61 7.34
CA SER A 218 -14.63 0.24 7.75
C SER A 218 -14.85 0.03 9.24
N TRP A 219 -14.44 0.99 10.07
CA TRP A 219 -14.70 0.98 11.51
C TRP A 219 -16.20 0.99 11.82
N CYS A 220 -16.98 1.88 11.20
CA CYS A 220 -18.44 1.91 11.37
C CYS A 220 -19.13 0.59 10.99
N ASN A 221 -18.60 -0.15 10.01
CA ASN A 221 -19.10 -1.48 9.66
C ASN A 221 -18.73 -2.56 10.70
N ALA A 222 -17.54 -2.48 11.29
CA ALA A 222 -17.10 -3.41 12.32
C ALA A 222 -17.88 -3.26 13.64
N ASP A 223 -18.34 -2.04 13.96
CA ASP A 223 -18.90 -1.68 15.28
C ASP A 223 -20.43 -1.83 15.43
N LEU A 224 -21.11 -2.64 14.60
CA LEU A 224 -22.44 -3.22 14.88
C LEU A 224 -23.54 -2.29 15.47
N LYS A 225 -23.63 -1.01 15.09
CA LYS A 225 -24.85 -0.21 15.39
C LYS A 225 -25.90 -0.45 14.32
N LEU A 226 -26.71 -1.50 14.53
CA LEU A 226 -27.95 -1.75 13.79
C LEU A 226 -28.78 -0.46 13.71
N GLY A 227 -28.95 0.08 12.50
CA GLY A 227 -29.99 1.06 12.21
C GLY A 227 -29.59 2.53 12.05
N ARG A 228 -28.29 2.90 12.02
CA ARG A 228 -27.90 4.30 11.70
C ARG A 228 -26.87 4.34 10.58
N TRP A 229 -27.26 5.02 9.48
CA TRP A 229 -26.43 5.39 8.32
C TRP A 229 -25.51 4.29 7.79
N ASN A 230 -26.10 3.35 7.06
CA ASN A 230 -25.60 2.77 5.81
C ASN A 230 -24.07 2.82 5.52
N SER A 231 -23.27 2.32 6.45
CA SER A 231 -21.81 2.18 6.33
C SER A 231 -21.43 1.31 5.14
N ARG A 232 -22.29 0.36 4.76
CA ARG A 232 -22.15 -0.45 3.56
C ARG A 232 -22.27 0.35 2.27
N SER A 233 -23.18 1.32 2.16
CA SER A 233 -23.21 2.22 0.99
C SER A 233 -22.17 3.31 1.04
N LEU A 234 -21.63 3.70 2.20
CA LEU A 234 -20.43 4.55 2.23
C LEU A 234 -19.24 3.78 1.67
N VAL A 235 -18.98 2.57 2.16
CA VAL A 235 -17.93 1.68 1.63
C VAL A 235 -18.17 1.36 0.15
N ASN A 236 -19.39 0.99 -0.25
CA ASN A 236 -19.71 0.73 -1.65
C ASN A 236 -19.66 2.00 -2.51
N TYR A 237 -20.08 3.16 -2.02
CA TYR A 237 -19.93 4.44 -2.73
C TYR A 237 -18.45 4.77 -2.94
N TYR A 238 -17.59 4.51 -1.95
CA TYR A 238 -16.15 4.63 -2.14
C TYR A 238 -15.66 3.64 -3.19
N PHE A 239 -15.93 2.33 -3.05
CA PHE A 239 -15.50 1.37 -4.07
C PHE A 239 -16.04 1.69 -5.47
N ASP A 240 -17.31 2.08 -5.60
CA ASP A 240 -17.97 2.40 -6.86
C ASP A 240 -17.45 3.68 -7.51
N ASN A 241 -16.91 4.65 -6.76
CA ASN A 241 -16.31 5.87 -7.32
C ASN A 241 -14.77 5.80 -7.41
N GLU A 242 -14.11 5.09 -6.51
CA GLU A 242 -12.65 4.95 -6.45
C GLU A 242 -12.08 4.02 -7.52
N PHE A 243 -12.82 2.98 -7.92
CA PHE A 243 -12.44 2.12 -9.05
C PHE A 243 -12.34 2.89 -10.39
N PHE A 244 -12.89 4.10 -10.46
CA PHE A 244 -12.99 4.87 -11.70
C PHE A 244 -12.25 6.22 -11.67
N ASP A 245 -11.90 6.75 -10.50
CA ASP A 245 -11.13 7.99 -10.34
C ASP A 245 -9.82 7.78 -9.55
N CYS A 246 -8.89 7.05 -10.16
CA CYS A 246 -7.52 6.95 -9.67
C CYS A 246 -6.77 8.26 -9.97
N GLY A 247 -6.27 8.93 -8.94
CA GLY A 247 -5.36 10.07 -9.07
C GLY A 247 -4.09 9.71 -9.85
N ALA A 248 -3.45 10.72 -10.46
CA ALA A 248 -2.22 10.68 -11.26
C ALA A 248 -1.95 9.36 -12.03
N ASN A 249 -2.85 9.01 -12.96
CA ASN A 249 -2.76 7.83 -13.83
C ASN A 249 -1.37 7.66 -14.51
N GLU A 250 -0.45 6.90 -13.90
CA GLU A 250 0.83 6.53 -14.53
C GLU A 250 0.60 5.61 -15.72
N VAL A 251 -0.34 4.68 -15.56
CA VAL A 251 -0.82 3.79 -16.62
C VAL A 251 -2.16 4.32 -17.12
N LYS A 252 -2.17 4.86 -18.34
CA LYS A 252 -3.40 5.35 -19.02
C LYS A 252 -3.93 4.40 -20.09
N ALA A 253 -3.09 3.49 -20.60
CA ALA A 253 -3.42 2.60 -21.73
C ALA A 253 -3.11 1.13 -21.39
N PRO A 254 -3.89 0.17 -21.93
CA PRO A 254 -3.69 -1.28 -21.72
C PRO A 254 -2.27 -1.77 -21.98
N ASN A 255 -1.63 -1.26 -23.04
CA ASN A 255 -0.26 -1.64 -23.40
C ASN A 255 0.81 -0.98 -22.51
N GLY A 256 0.39 -0.16 -21.54
CA GLY A 256 1.25 0.62 -20.66
C GLY A 256 1.48 0.01 -19.29
N LEU A 257 0.67 -0.96 -18.85
CA LEU A 257 0.65 -1.47 -17.46
C LEU A 257 1.99 -2.08 -17.04
N LEU A 258 2.55 -2.96 -17.87
CA LEU A 258 3.79 -3.68 -17.58
C LEU A 258 5.04 -2.79 -17.68
N GLY A 259 4.94 -1.66 -18.39
CA GLY A 259 6.08 -0.79 -18.68
C GLY A 259 6.74 -0.17 -17.44
N PRO A 260 5.99 0.52 -16.56
CA PRO A 260 6.49 1.04 -15.29
C PRO A 260 7.07 -0.05 -14.38
N ILE A 261 6.40 -1.21 -14.27
CA ILE A 261 6.86 -2.35 -13.46
C ILE A 261 8.23 -2.85 -13.93
N LEU A 262 8.40 -3.04 -15.25
CA LEU A 262 9.67 -3.42 -15.84
C LEU A 262 10.73 -2.31 -15.75
N GLY A 263 10.31 -1.04 -15.73
CA GLY A 263 11.18 0.09 -15.43
C GLY A 263 11.79 0.00 -14.03
N LEU A 264 10.98 -0.36 -13.01
CA LEU A 264 11.43 -0.65 -11.65
C LEU A 264 12.33 -1.88 -11.59
N TYR A 265 11.95 -2.98 -12.25
CA TYR A 265 12.78 -4.18 -12.32
C TYR A 265 14.17 -3.88 -12.90
N CYS A 266 14.23 -3.13 -14.01
CA CYS A 266 15.48 -2.69 -14.62
C CYS A 266 16.29 -1.77 -13.68
N TYR A 267 15.61 -0.92 -12.90
CA TYR A 267 16.26 -0.08 -11.89
C TYR A 267 16.89 -0.92 -10.79
N ASP A 268 16.15 -1.87 -10.20
CA ASP A 268 16.64 -2.74 -9.14
C ASP A 268 17.82 -3.59 -9.62
N LYS A 269 17.74 -4.13 -10.85
CA LYS A 269 18.84 -4.83 -11.51
C LYS A 269 20.11 -3.98 -11.58
N ARG A 270 19.98 -2.70 -11.95
CA ARG A 270 21.14 -1.81 -12.02
C ARG A 270 21.67 -1.45 -10.64
N GLU A 271 20.82 -0.94 -9.75
CA GLU A 271 21.26 -0.32 -8.51
C GLU A 271 21.60 -1.37 -7.43
N ARG A 272 20.78 -2.42 -7.29
CA ARG A 272 21.00 -3.46 -6.26
C ARG A 272 22.03 -4.51 -6.70
N GLN A 273 22.03 -4.90 -7.98
CA GLN A 273 23.01 -5.87 -8.52
C GLN A 273 24.24 -5.20 -9.15
N LYS A 274 24.35 -3.87 -9.06
CA LYS A 274 25.48 -3.07 -9.57
C LYS A 274 25.79 -3.31 -11.07
N LEU A 275 24.77 -3.66 -11.87
CA LEU A 275 24.94 -3.93 -13.29
C LEU A 275 25.13 -2.64 -14.10
N LYS A 276 25.86 -2.74 -15.21
CA LYS A 276 25.91 -1.65 -16.21
C LYS A 276 24.51 -1.44 -16.81
N PRO A 277 24.09 -0.19 -17.11
CA PRO A 277 22.75 0.09 -17.63
C PRO A 277 22.35 -0.74 -18.84
N LYS A 278 23.25 -0.93 -19.81
CA LYS A 278 23.00 -1.74 -21.02
C LYS A 278 22.70 -3.20 -20.68
N VAL A 279 23.39 -3.75 -19.68
CA VAL A 279 23.19 -5.15 -19.22
C VAL A 279 21.84 -5.29 -18.53
N ALA A 280 21.51 -4.39 -17.60
CA ALA A 280 20.22 -4.41 -16.90
C ALA A 280 19.03 -4.27 -17.87
N ILE A 281 19.14 -3.41 -18.89
CA ILE A 281 18.12 -3.27 -19.94
C ILE A 281 17.98 -4.58 -20.73
N ASN A 282 19.09 -5.14 -21.20
CA ASN A 282 19.08 -6.39 -21.97
C ASN A 282 18.48 -7.56 -21.19
N GLU A 283 18.80 -7.68 -19.89
CA GLU A 283 18.17 -8.70 -19.04
C GLU A 283 16.67 -8.46 -18.89
N THR A 284 16.24 -7.22 -18.71
CA THR A 284 14.82 -6.90 -18.56
C THR A 284 14.03 -7.18 -19.86
N THR A 285 14.63 -6.95 -21.03
CA THR A 285 13.99 -7.28 -22.33
C THR A 285 13.79 -8.79 -22.55
N LYS A 286 14.43 -9.65 -21.75
CA LYS A 286 14.16 -11.11 -21.79
C LYS A 286 12.82 -11.47 -21.12
N ILE A 287 12.32 -10.63 -20.22
CA ILE A 287 11.08 -10.87 -19.47
C ILE A 287 9.84 -10.50 -20.29
N HIS A 288 9.95 -9.47 -21.12
CA HIS A 288 8.88 -8.99 -21.99
C HIS A 288 9.46 -8.42 -23.29
N LYS A 289 8.78 -8.67 -24.42
CA LYS A 289 9.22 -8.28 -25.78
C LYS A 289 9.13 -6.77 -26.03
N PHE A 290 9.84 -5.97 -25.23
CA PHE A 290 10.07 -4.56 -25.49
C PHE A 290 11.40 -4.34 -26.21
N THR A 291 11.44 -3.31 -27.06
CA THR A 291 12.71 -2.89 -27.67
C THR A 291 13.66 -2.33 -26.62
N PHE A 292 14.96 -2.38 -26.88
CA PHE A 292 15.99 -1.78 -26.02
C PHE A 292 15.69 -0.30 -25.73
N GLU A 293 15.33 0.45 -26.77
CA GLU A 293 14.99 1.88 -26.68
C GLU A 293 13.77 2.13 -25.79
N THR A 294 12.73 1.30 -25.92
CA THR A 294 11.54 1.37 -25.08
C THR A 294 11.92 1.16 -23.62
N MET A 295 12.70 0.11 -23.33
CA MET A 295 13.13 -0.17 -21.96
C MET A 295 14.06 0.90 -21.40
N GLN A 296 14.94 1.48 -22.22
CA GLN A 296 15.78 2.60 -21.83
C GLN A 296 14.92 3.81 -21.44
N LYS A 297 13.86 4.12 -22.18
CA LYS A 297 12.91 5.19 -21.85
C LYS A 297 12.16 4.90 -20.55
N ARG A 298 11.67 3.67 -20.34
CA ARG A 298 11.01 3.25 -19.08
C ARG A 298 11.94 3.40 -17.89
N TYR A 299 13.17 2.91 -18.01
CA TYR A 299 14.20 3.04 -16.99
C TYR A 299 14.50 4.51 -16.64
N LYS A 300 14.67 5.39 -17.64
CA LYS A 300 14.86 6.84 -17.41
C LYS A 300 13.68 7.46 -16.68
N ASN A 301 12.44 7.11 -17.06
CA ASN A 301 11.24 7.59 -16.40
C ASN A 301 11.18 7.14 -14.93
N THR A 302 11.46 5.86 -14.64
CA THR A 302 11.54 5.33 -13.28
C THR A 302 12.55 6.09 -12.42
N ARG A 303 13.76 6.36 -12.94
CA ARG A 303 14.75 7.18 -12.22
C ARG A 303 14.23 8.58 -11.91
N LYS A 304 13.54 9.21 -12.87
CA LYS A 304 12.95 10.53 -12.69
C LYS A 304 11.91 10.52 -11.57
N LYS A 305 11.02 9.52 -11.55
CA LYS A 305 9.99 9.34 -10.50
C LYS A 305 10.62 9.13 -9.13
N ILE A 306 11.61 8.24 -9.01
CA ILE A 306 12.35 8.04 -7.76
C ILE A 306 13.03 9.34 -7.32
N SER A 307 13.63 10.11 -8.24
CA SER A 307 14.23 11.40 -7.91
C SER A 307 13.20 12.44 -7.43
N GLN A 308 11.97 12.41 -7.95
CA GLN A 308 10.89 13.28 -7.46
C GLN A 308 10.53 12.95 -6.02
N TYR A 309 10.40 11.66 -5.68
CA TYR A 309 10.22 11.22 -4.29
C TYR A 309 11.40 11.60 -3.40
N LYS A 310 12.65 11.50 -3.89
CA LYS A 310 13.81 11.96 -3.12
C LYS A 310 13.71 13.45 -2.78
N ASN A 311 13.37 14.28 -3.76
CA ASN A 311 13.21 15.71 -3.53
C ASN A 311 12.06 15.99 -2.56
N LYS A 312 10.95 15.28 -2.71
CA LYS A 312 9.81 15.35 -1.79
C LYS A 312 10.23 15.03 -0.35
N PHE A 313 10.94 13.92 -0.14
CA PHE A 313 11.41 13.48 1.18
C PHE A 313 12.45 14.37 1.82
N LYS A 314 13.29 15.05 1.03
CA LYS A 314 14.24 16.05 1.55
C LYS A 314 13.58 17.35 1.98
N ASN A 315 12.44 17.66 1.39
CA ASN A 315 11.74 18.93 1.61
C ASN A 315 10.55 18.78 2.56
N PHE A 316 10.36 17.62 3.19
CA PHE A 316 9.35 17.51 4.23
C PHE A 316 9.79 18.37 5.41
N PRO A 317 8.96 19.32 5.86
CA PRO A 317 9.32 20.13 7.01
C PRO A 317 9.48 19.23 8.25
N ASP A 318 10.59 19.40 8.95
CA ASP A 318 10.83 18.80 10.25
C ASP A 318 10.06 19.64 11.28
N TYR A 319 8.86 19.20 11.60
CA TYR A 319 8.16 19.68 12.79
C TYR A 319 8.21 18.56 13.82
N TYR A 320 9.09 18.76 14.81
CA TYR A 320 9.15 17.98 16.05
C TYR A 320 7.93 18.31 16.93
#